data_AF-A0A2D6C177-F1
#
_entry.id   AF-A0A2D6C177-F1
#
_cell.length_a   1.000
_cell.length_b   1.000
_cell.length_c   1.000
_cell.angle_alpha   90.00
_cell.angle_beta   90.00
_cell.angle_gamma   90.00
#
_symmetry.space_group_name_H-M   'P 1'
#
loop_
_entity.id
_entity.type
_entity.pdbx_description
1 polymer ?
#
loop_
_entity_poly.entity_id
_entity_poly.type
_entity_poly.pdbx_seq_one_letter_code
_entity_poly.pdbx_strand_id
1 'polypeptide(L)'
;MAGGDRPADLGDFSLLLHPHHQGGLLRRSAGGRHLRRRGLYPARGLRAVGAVGAAVYRGGVVRRWLGQHGCERLRLTEDRTTVDSLFDLSQADLPARWQGRFYDSLGSTSDEALSLLRAGEITTPTLIMAGEQTAGRGRGRGAGSWSTNRGNLAVSFVHFPTAPQADWFALSYAAGLSLARVLVEVCGFDDAEVGLKWPNDVFVRGAKIGGLLLETAATPQGVPALVLGMGVNLAHAPQLEGAAYRAESLCRLGYHGPEKPVIRGLIEAWDSTTAGFDRMQAPRTPLFRDWQAKAMYLNQEITVRLGPGQHKTGVFIGLDEQTGALLLRHSDGTIEPIVAGNVGLLGSGSGD
;
A
#
# COMPACT_ATOMS: atom_id res chain seq x y z
N MET A 1 -12.64 30.13 30.90
CA MET A 1 -11.18 29.99 30.72
C MET A 1 -10.87 28.51 30.80
N ALA A 2 -10.99 27.78 29.71
CA ALA A 2 -9.92 27.51 28.73
C ALA A 2 -8.87 26.53 29.29
N GLY A 3 -9.24 25.25 29.39
CA GLY A 3 -8.32 24.12 29.49
C GLY A 3 -8.46 23.31 28.21
N GLY A 4 -7.77 23.74 27.14
CA GLY A 4 -7.77 23.03 25.86
C GLY A 4 -6.91 21.78 25.92
N ASP A 5 -7.43 20.69 25.35
CA ASP A 5 -6.70 19.46 25.08
C ASP A 5 -5.42 19.78 24.31
N ARG A 6 -4.28 19.32 24.85
CA ARG A 6 -2.99 19.37 24.17
C ARG A 6 -2.68 18.00 23.58
N PRO A 7 -2.15 17.90 22.35
CA PRO A 7 -1.68 16.65 21.79
C PRO A 7 -0.59 16.04 22.69
N ALA A 8 -0.62 14.72 22.84
CA ALA A 8 0.43 14.00 23.55
C ALA A 8 1.69 13.99 22.66
N ASP A 9 2.72 14.70 23.11
CA ASP A 9 4.04 14.74 22.48
C ASP A 9 4.72 13.36 22.62
N LEU A 10 4.83 12.65 21.50
CA LEU A 10 5.60 11.41 21.34
C LEU A 10 6.97 11.67 20.68
N GLY A 11 7.36 12.94 20.52
CA GLY A 11 8.40 13.38 19.59
C GLY A 11 7.89 13.64 18.17
N ASP A 12 8.79 13.60 17.17
CA ASP A 12 8.63 14.15 15.80
C ASP A 12 7.69 13.42 14.81
N PHE A 13 6.85 12.48 15.26
CA PHE A 13 5.96 11.72 14.36
C PHE A 13 4.61 11.38 14.98
N SER A 14 3.53 11.59 14.21
CA SER A 14 2.19 11.09 14.51
C SER A 14 1.78 10.06 13.46
N LEU A 15 1.58 8.82 13.88
CA LEU A 15 0.82 7.85 13.09
C LEU A 15 -0.64 8.30 13.11
N LEU A 16 -1.29 8.46 11.94
CA LEU A 16 -2.72 8.73 11.90
C LEU A 16 -3.49 7.48 12.36
N LEU A 17 -3.73 7.42 13.66
CA LEU A 17 -4.75 6.61 14.30
C LEU A 17 -5.96 7.50 14.53
N HIS A 18 -7.14 6.91 14.61
CA HIS A 18 -8.31 7.64 15.08
C HIS A 18 -7.99 8.34 16.42
N PRO A 19 -8.52 9.56 16.70
CA PRO A 19 -8.11 10.42 17.81
C PRO A 19 -7.98 9.85 19.24
N HIS A 20 -8.34 8.58 19.50
CA HIS A 20 -8.46 8.01 20.84
C HIS A 20 -7.29 7.10 21.33
N HIS A 21 -6.17 6.90 20.62
CA HIS A 21 -5.19 5.83 20.98
C HIS A 21 -3.65 6.13 20.87
N GLN A 22 -3.14 7.27 21.35
CA GLN A 22 -1.70 7.63 21.20
C GLN A 22 -0.66 7.01 22.19
N GLY A 23 -1.01 6.16 23.17
CA GLY A 23 -0.06 5.79 24.26
C GLY A 23 0.52 4.35 24.26
N GLY A 24 1.84 4.20 24.08
CA GLY A 24 2.62 3.09 24.68
C GLY A 24 3.42 2.19 23.72
N LEU A 25 4.75 2.23 23.78
CA LEU A 25 5.64 1.39 22.96
C LEU A 25 7.12 1.50 23.40
N LEU A 26 7.81 0.43 23.85
CA LEU A 26 9.28 0.22 23.76
C LEU A 26 9.77 -1.10 24.42
N ARG A 27 10.44 -2.01 23.65
CA ARG A 27 11.75 -2.70 23.92
C ARG A 27 12.01 -3.84 22.91
N ARG A 28 13.30 -4.08 22.57
CA ARG A 28 13.87 -4.90 21.46
C ARG A 28 14.94 -5.90 21.95
N SER A 29 15.15 -7.00 21.22
CA SER A 29 16.45 -7.68 20.94
C SER A 29 16.24 -8.81 19.90
N ALA A 30 17.24 -9.57 19.42
CA ALA A 30 18.32 -9.32 18.44
C ALA A 30 18.79 -10.70 17.88
N GLY A 31 19.18 -10.85 16.59
CA GLY A 31 20.16 -11.88 16.14
C GLY A 31 19.88 -12.80 14.90
N GLY A 32 20.42 -12.45 13.72
CA GLY A 32 21.39 -13.16 12.83
C GLY A 32 21.22 -14.57 12.15
N ARG A 33 21.23 -14.56 10.78
CA ARG A 33 22.08 -15.28 9.74
C ARG A 33 21.63 -16.54 8.92
N HIS A 34 21.54 -16.33 7.59
CA HIS A 34 21.89 -17.03 6.30
C HIS A 34 22.08 -18.57 6.08
N LEU A 35 21.60 -19.11 4.91
CA LEU A 35 22.39 -19.54 3.70
C LEU A 35 21.62 -20.27 2.53
N ARG A 36 21.79 -19.74 1.29
CA ARG A 36 21.97 -20.27 -0.12
C ARG A 36 21.10 -21.34 -0.88
N ARG A 37 21.12 -21.13 -2.23
CA ARG A 37 20.36 -21.62 -3.42
C ARG A 37 20.83 -22.92 -4.14
N ARG A 38 19.98 -23.50 -5.01
CA ARG A 38 20.10 -23.80 -6.50
C ARG A 38 18.97 -24.78 -6.92
N GLY A 39 18.40 -24.91 -8.13
CA GLY A 39 18.60 -24.41 -9.50
C GLY A 39 17.42 -24.83 -10.43
N LEU A 40 17.39 -24.33 -11.67
CA LEU A 40 16.30 -24.31 -12.69
C LEU A 40 16.29 -25.48 -13.69
N TYR A 41 15.18 -25.67 -14.45
CA TYR A 41 15.08 -25.74 -15.94
C TYR A 41 13.62 -26.09 -16.43
N PRO A 42 13.22 -25.85 -17.71
CA PRO A 42 11.88 -25.38 -18.14
C PRO A 42 11.24 -26.18 -19.32
N ALA A 43 10.02 -25.79 -19.79
CA ALA A 43 9.68 -25.57 -21.23
C ALA A 43 8.15 -25.42 -21.56
N ARG A 44 7.82 -24.36 -22.33
CA ARG A 44 6.93 -24.16 -23.53
C ARG A 44 5.51 -24.80 -23.61
N GLY A 45 4.46 -24.19 -24.20
CA GLY A 45 4.27 -22.96 -24.99
C GLY A 45 2.79 -22.72 -25.39
N LEU A 46 2.49 -21.53 -25.95
CA LEU A 46 1.15 -21.03 -26.35
C LEU A 46 1.22 -20.35 -27.75
N ARG A 47 0.08 -20.22 -28.45
CA ARG A 47 -0.12 -19.43 -29.69
C ARG A 47 -1.20 -18.35 -29.49
N ALA A 48 -1.09 -17.23 -30.23
CA ALA A 48 -2.05 -16.11 -30.27
C ALA A 48 -2.20 -15.52 -31.70
N VAL A 49 -3.33 -14.83 -31.95
CA VAL A 49 -3.74 -14.11 -33.20
C VAL A 49 -4.22 -12.68 -32.83
N GLY A 50 -4.05 -11.69 -33.75
CA GLY A 50 -4.14 -10.22 -33.57
C GLY A 50 -5.54 -9.61 -33.31
N ALA A 51 -5.81 -8.30 -33.20
CA ALA A 51 -5.04 -7.05 -33.39
C ALA A 51 -5.78 -5.85 -32.72
N VAL A 52 -5.06 -4.73 -32.57
CA VAL A 52 -5.44 -3.37 -32.09
C VAL A 52 -5.58 -3.17 -30.58
N GLY A 53 -4.61 -2.44 -29.99
CA GLY A 53 -4.71 -1.75 -28.70
C GLY A 53 -4.71 -2.59 -27.42
N ALA A 54 -4.78 -3.91 -27.52
CA ALA A 54 -4.74 -4.81 -26.36
C ALA A 54 -3.42 -5.59 -26.33
N ALA A 55 -2.63 -5.42 -25.26
CA ALA A 55 -1.63 -6.41 -24.91
C ALA A 55 -2.31 -7.47 -24.04
N VAL A 56 -2.93 -8.47 -24.67
CA VAL A 56 -3.40 -9.67 -23.97
C VAL A 56 -2.20 -10.39 -23.38
N TYR A 57 -2.11 -10.41 -22.04
CA TYR A 57 -1.04 -11.09 -21.33
C TYR A 57 -1.38 -12.57 -21.11
N ARG A 58 -0.75 -13.44 -21.91
CA ARG A 58 -0.50 -14.83 -21.52
C ARG A 58 0.94 -15.18 -21.88
N GLY A 59 1.80 -15.30 -20.88
CA GLY A 59 3.17 -15.82 -21.04
C GLY A 59 4.33 -14.81 -20.95
N GLY A 60 4.17 -13.65 -20.30
CA GLY A 60 5.32 -12.90 -19.77
C GLY A 60 6.25 -12.21 -20.78
N VAL A 61 5.71 -11.55 -21.80
CA VAL A 61 6.52 -10.73 -22.72
C VAL A 61 5.89 -9.34 -22.90
N VAL A 62 6.60 -8.27 -22.53
CA VAL A 62 6.31 -6.89 -22.97
C VAL A 62 6.98 -6.67 -24.32
N ARG A 63 6.27 -6.07 -25.30
CA ARG A 63 6.90 -5.52 -26.52
C ARG A 63 6.63 -4.02 -26.62
N ARG A 64 7.66 -3.25 -26.94
CA ARG A 64 7.55 -1.83 -27.26
C ARG A 64 7.26 -1.69 -28.76
N TRP A 65 6.23 -0.93 -29.13
CA TRP A 65 6.00 -0.52 -30.51
C TRP A 65 6.86 0.72 -30.79
N LEU A 66 7.81 0.59 -31.70
CA LEU A 66 8.54 1.71 -32.30
C LEU A 66 8.03 1.80 -33.74
N GLY A 67 7.55 2.97 -34.12
CA GLY A 67 6.80 3.20 -35.36
C GLY A 67 7.50 2.77 -36.64
N GLN A 68 6.73 2.84 -37.73
CA GLN A 68 6.98 2.37 -39.08
C GLN A 68 8.44 2.44 -39.54
N HIS A 69 9.24 1.39 -39.35
CA HIS A 69 10.28 0.91 -40.29
C HIS A 69 10.85 -0.44 -39.79
N GLY A 70 10.67 -1.50 -40.58
CA GLY A 70 11.57 -2.66 -40.61
C GLY A 70 11.47 -3.70 -39.49
N CYS A 71 11.14 -4.93 -39.86
CA CYS A 71 11.16 -6.10 -38.98
C CYS A 71 12.59 -6.47 -38.58
N GLU A 72 12.97 -6.21 -37.32
CA GLU A 72 14.20 -6.73 -36.73
C GLU A 72 13.89 -7.81 -35.68
N ARG A 73 14.55 -8.97 -35.82
CA ARG A 73 14.31 -10.16 -35.00
C ARG A 73 15.18 -10.09 -33.74
N LEU A 74 14.69 -9.44 -32.69
CA LEU A 74 15.41 -9.31 -31.41
C LEU A 74 15.48 -10.66 -30.65
N ARG A 75 16.69 -11.12 -30.33
CA ARG A 75 16.96 -12.28 -29.46
C ARG A 75 16.89 -11.84 -27.99
N LEU A 76 16.24 -12.64 -27.15
CA LEU A 76 16.33 -12.54 -25.70
C LEU A 76 17.71 -13.04 -25.26
N THR A 77 18.51 -12.21 -24.61
CA THR A 77 19.60 -12.65 -23.76
C THR A 77 19.09 -12.77 -22.34
N GLU A 78 19.13 -13.99 -21.79
CA GLU A 78 19.00 -14.24 -20.35
C GLU A 78 20.21 -13.62 -19.65
N ASP A 79 20.18 -12.31 -19.44
CA ASP A 79 21.09 -11.67 -18.50
C ASP A 79 20.44 -10.40 -17.95
N ARG A 80 19.80 -10.52 -16.79
CA ARG A 80 19.34 -9.38 -15.99
C ARG A 80 20.40 -8.99 -14.95
N THR A 81 21.68 -9.10 -15.27
CA THR A 81 22.77 -8.69 -14.36
C THR A 81 23.19 -7.24 -14.52
N THR A 82 22.60 -6.47 -15.44
CA THR A 82 22.80 -5.01 -15.52
C THR A 82 21.48 -4.34 -15.91
N VAL A 83 20.75 -3.83 -14.92
CA VAL A 83 19.64 -2.89 -15.13
C VAL A 83 20.08 -1.57 -14.52
N ASP A 84 20.82 -0.77 -15.29
CA ASP A 84 21.37 0.52 -14.85
C ASP A 84 20.30 1.62 -14.64
N SER A 85 19.02 1.35 -14.93
CA SER A 85 17.92 2.23 -14.51
C SER A 85 16.90 1.40 -13.74
N LEU A 86 17.00 1.41 -12.41
CA LEU A 86 16.12 0.65 -11.53
C LEU A 86 14.65 1.04 -11.61
N PHE A 87 14.35 2.18 -12.24
CA PHE A 87 13.03 2.54 -12.70
C PHE A 87 13.15 3.21 -14.07
N ASP A 88 12.47 2.70 -15.10
CA ASP A 88 12.20 3.48 -16.32
C ASP A 88 11.10 4.52 -16.02
N LEU A 89 11.26 5.29 -14.95
CA LEU A 89 10.32 6.31 -14.51
C LEU A 89 11.07 7.62 -14.35
N SER A 90 10.56 8.65 -15.02
CA SER A 90 11.12 9.99 -15.02
C SER A 90 10.04 11.02 -14.70
N GLN A 91 10.43 12.27 -14.48
CA GLN A 91 9.50 13.38 -14.31
C GLN A 91 8.53 13.50 -15.51
N ALA A 92 8.96 13.16 -16.73
CA ALA A 92 8.13 13.22 -17.93
C ALA A 92 7.02 12.15 -17.96
N ASP A 93 7.12 11.12 -17.12
CA ASP A 93 6.12 10.06 -17.00
C ASP A 93 5.02 10.41 -15.99
N LEU A 94 5.22 11.45 -15.16
CA LEU A 94 4.28 11.87 -14.14
C LEU A 94 3.28 12.90 -14.71
N PRO A 95 2.03 12.92 -14.23
CA PRO A 95 1.11 14.01 -14.55
C PRO A 95 1.69 15.35 -14.09
N ALA A 96 1.38 16.44 -14.80
CA ALA A 96 2.03 17.75 -14.61
C ALA A 96 2.00 18.31 -13.17
N ARG A 97 1.01 17.91 -12.36
CA ARG A 97 0.88 18.35 -10.96
C ARG A 97 1.84 17.64 -9.99
N TRP A 98 2.43 16.52 -10.40
CA TRP A 98 3.27 15.67 -9.56
C TRP A 98 4.74 15.96 -9.81
N GLN A 99 5.51 16.10 -8.74
CA GLN A 99 6.96 16.03 -8.78
C GLN A 99 7.44 14.61 -8.46
N GLY A 100 8.58 14.21 -9.02
CA GLY A 100 9.23 12.93 -8.74
C GLY A 100 10.57 13.10 -8.02
N ARG A 101 10.77 12.34 -6.94
CA ARG A 101 12.08 12.15 -6.31
C ARG A 101 12.40 10.64 -6.34
N PHE A 102 13.38 10.27 -7.15
CA PHE A 102 13.72 8.89 -7.43
C PHE A 102 15.10 8.57 -6.87
N TYR A 103 15.16 7.53 -6.05
CA TYR A 103 16.37 7.12 -5.36
C TYR A 103 16.69 5.67 -5.69
N ASP A 104 17.98 5.35 -5.76
CA ASP A 104 18.40 3.95 -5.89
C ASP A 104 18.11 3.17 -4.59
N SER A 105 18.45 3.77 -3.45
CA SER A 105 18.27 3.17 -2.13
C SER A 105 18.02 4.26 -1.09
N LEU A 106 17.11 3.99 -0.14
CA LEU A 106 16.81 4.85 1.00
C LEU A 106 16.67 4.01 2.29
N GLY A 107 16.68 4.68 3.44
CA GLY A 107 16.17 4.08 4.68
C GLY A 107 14.68 3.75 4.52
N SER A 108 13.87 4.77 4.26
CA SER A 108 12.44 4.65 4.02
C SER A 108 11.95 5.78 3.13
N THR A 109 11.10 5.47 2.14
CA THR A 109 10.46 6.49 1.28
C THR A 109 9.58 7.44 2.09
N SER A 110 8.92 6.93 3.15
CA SER A 110 8.10 7.76 4.03
C SER A 110 8.94 8.69 4.89
N ASP A 111 10.08 8.21 5.43
CA ASP A 111 10.96 9.06 6.25
C ASP A 111 11.60 10.17 5.43
N GLU A 112 11.98 9.87 4.19
CA GLU A 112 12.46 10.85 3.23
C GLU A 112 11.38 11.89 2.92
N ALA A 113 10.15 11.47 2.61
CA ALA A 113 9.03 12.39 2.36
C ALA A 113 8.79 13.34 3.54
N LEU A 114 8.77 12.79 4.77
CA LEU A 114 8.58 13.56 6.00
C LEU A 114 9.76 14.52 6.25
N SER A 115 10.99 14.10 5.95
CA SER A 115 12.18 14.94 6.06
C SER A 115 12.13 16.13 5.09
N LEU A 116 11.87 15.87 3.80
CA LEU A 116 11.76 16.90 2.77
C LEU A 116 10.61 17.90 3.06
N LEU A 117 9.47 17.41 3.57
CA LEU A 117 8.37 18.28 4.01
C LEU A 117 8.80 19.23 5.12
N ARG A 118 9.44 18.71 6.18
CA ARG A 118 9.90 19.51 7.33
C ARG A 118 11.03 20.47 6.95
N ALA A 119 11.83 20.15 5.96
CA ALA A 119 12.85 21.04 5.42
C ALA A 119 12.27 22.12 4.49
N GLY A 120 11.01 21.99 4.05
CA GLY A 120 10.39 22.89 3.08
C GLY A 120 10.86 22.66 1.64
N GLU A 121 11.49 21.53 1.35
CA GLU A 121 12.00 21.17 0.03
C GLU A 121 10.91 20.66 -0.93
N ILE A 122 9.77 20.24 -0.37
CA ILE A 122 8.58 19.86 -1.13
C ILE A 122 7.34 20.60 -0.59
N THR A 123 6.64 21.26 -1.50
CA THR A 123 5.44 22.08 -1.21
C THR A 123 4.30 21.79 -2.17
N THR A 124 4.47 20.79 -3.05
CA THR A 124 3.48 20.34 -4.04
C THR A 124 3.37 18.81 -3.99
N PRO A 125 2.30 18.22 -4.56
CA PRO A 125 2.19 16.76 -4.66
C PRO A 125 3.46 16.13 -5.22
N THR A 126 4.01 15.17 -4.50
CA THR A 126 5.33 14.59 -4.79
C THR A 126 5.29 13.08 -4.61
N LEU A 127 5.79 12.35 -5.60
CA LEU A 127 6.08 10.93 -5.52
C LEU A 127 7.54 10.74 -5.08
N ILE A 128 7.75 10.09 -3.95
CA ILE A 128 9.06 9.59 -3.53
C ILE A 128 9.11 8.11 -3.88
N MET A 129 10.20 7.65 -4.48
CA MET A 129 10.40 6.24 -4.84
C MET A 129 11.83 5.79 -4.58
N ALA A 130 11.99 4.56 -4.06
CA ALA A 130 13.30 3.95 -3.85
C ALA A 130 13.37 2.53 -4.45
N GLY A 131 14.49 2.20 -5.09
CA GLY A 131 14.81 0.85 -5.60
C GLY A 131 14.85 -0.19 -4.50
N GLU A 132 15.26 0.25 -3.31
CA GLU A 132 15.43 -0.57 -2.13
C GLU A 132 15.18 0.28 -0.88
N GLN A 133 14.55 -0.32 0.13
CA GLN A 133 14.45 0.28 1.47
C GLN A 133 15.24 -0.54 2.48
N THR A 134 16.23 0.08 3.10
CA THR A 134 17.09 -0.55 4.12
C THR A 134 16.50 -0.53 5.52
N ALA A 135 15.53 0.36 5.77
CA ALA A 135 14.87 0.56 7.05
C ALA A 135 13.36 0.84 6.86
N GLY A 136 12.71 0.12 5.95
CA GLY A 136 11.29 0.34 5.63
C GLY A 136 10.35 0.07 6.79
N ARG A 137 9.25 0.83 6.84
CA ARG A 137 8.30 0.84 7.96
C ARG A 137 6.92 0.32 7.55
N GLY A 138 6.28 -0.40 8.44
CA GLY A 138 4.87 -0.81 8.40
C GLY A 138 4.21 -0.62 9.77
N ARG A 139 2.94 -1.01 9.90
CA ARG A 139 2.21 -0.93 11.18
C ARG A 139 2.53 -2.12 12.09
N GLY A 140 3.04 -1.86 13.30
CA GLY A 140 3.38 -2.86 14.32
C GLY A 140 4.38 -2.35 15.36
N ARG A 141 4.37 -2.89 16.59
CA ARG A 141 5.30 -2.46 17.65
C ARG A 141 6.76 -2.76 17.26
N GLY A 142 7.62 -1.75 17.24
CA GLY A 142 9.05 -1.89 16.92
C GLY A 142 9.44 -1.67 15.45
N ALA A 143 8.75 -0.77 14.74
CA ALA A 143 8.90 -0.55 13.30
C ALA A 143 8.75 -1.88 12.56
N GLY A 144 7.52 -2.39 12.44
CA GLY A 144 7.23 -3.59 11.66
C GLY A 144 7.94 -3.46 10.31
N SER A 145 9.04 -4.17 10.13
CA SER A 145 9.99 -3.84 9.08
C SER A 145 9.36 -4.20 7.76
N TRP A 146 9.06 -3.20 6.93
CA TRP A 146 8.65 -3.45 5.58
C TRP A 146 9.91 -3.71 4.75
N SER A 147 10.14 -4.98 4.40
CA SER A 147 11.25 -5.37 3.54
C SER A 147 10.89 -5.06 2.09
N THR A 148 11.65 -4.15 1.47
CA THR A 148 11.57 -3.92 0.03
C THR A 148 12.88 -4.38 -0.60
N ASN A 149 12.87 -5.60 -1.11
CA ASN A 149 13.92 -6.06 -2.02
C ASN A 149 13.72 -5.41 -3.38
N ARG A 150 14.81 -5.22 -4.12
CA ARG A 150 14.77 -4.71 -5.50
C ARG A 150 13.81 -5.52 -6.36
N GLY A 151 13.03 -4.83 -7.19
CA GLY A 151 11.95 -5.44 -7.96
C GLY A 151 10.58 -5.44 -7.25
N ASN A 152 10.46 -4.76 -6.11
CA ASN A 152 9.19 -4.45 -5.43
C ASN A 152 8.98 -2.94 -5.41
N LEU A 153 7.73 -2.50 -5.27
CA LEU A 153 7.44 -1.08 -5.12
C LEU A 153 7.65 -0.63 -3.67
N ALA A 154 8.45 0.42 -3.54
CA ALA A 154 8.54 1.28 -2.38
C ALA A 154 8.26 2.70 -2.84
N VAL A 155 7.06 3.20 -2.56
CA VAL A 155 6.64 4.56 -2.94
C VAL A 155 5.98 5.28 -1.77
N SER A 156 6.17 6.59 -1.72
CA SER A 156 5.42 7.49 -0.85
C SER A 156 4.80 8.62 -1.66
N PHE A 157 3.49 8.77 -1.55
CA PHE A 157 2.74 9.87 -2.14
C PHE A 157 2.57 10.98 -1.11
N VAL A 158 3.09 12.16 -1.41
CA VAL A 158 2.83 13.37 -0.64
C VAL A 158 1.62 14.06 -1.23
N HIS A 159 0.57 14.21 -0.42
CA HIS A 159 -0.66 14.89 -0.78
C HIS A 159 -0.90 16.07 0.17
N PHE A 160 -1.55 17.12 -0.33
CA PHE A 160 -1.95 18.30 0.46
C PHE A 160 -3.47 18.41 0.43
N PRO A 161 -4.20 17.58 1.22
CA PRO A 161 -5.65 17.59 1.18
C PRO A 161 -6.21 18.93 1.66
N THR A 162 -7.21 19.42 0.95
CA THR A 162 -7.96 20.64 1.32
C THR A 162 -9.07 20.36 2.34
N ALA A 163 -9.43 19.09 2.54
CA ALA A 163 -10.39 18.66 3.56
C ALA A 163 -9.84 18.79 4.99
N PRO A 164 -10.70 18.89 6.02
CA PRO A 164 -10.25 18.97 7.41
C PRO A 164 -9.39 17.77 7.81
N GLN A 165 -8.32 18.01 8.59
CA GLN A 165 -7.40 16.95 9.02
C GLN A 165 -8.10 15.80 9.78
N ALA A 166 -9.18 16.12 10.51
CA ALA A 166 -10.01 15.13 11.21
C ALA A 166 -10.58 14.05 10.28
N ASP A 167 -10.66 14.32 8.96
CA ASP A 167 -11.21 13.41 7.98
C ASP A 167 -10.14 12.61 7.23
N TRP A 168 -8.85 12.95 7.37
CA TRP A 168 -7.76 12.39 6.56
C TRP A 168 -7.57 10.88 6.76
N PHE A 169 -8.05 10.31 7.85
CA PHE A 169 -8.05 8.86 8.04
C PHE A 169 -8.77 8.13 6.89
N ALA A 170 -9.79 8.75 6.29
CA ALA A 170 -10.57 8.19 5.19
C ALA A 170 -9.71 7.99 3.94
N LEU A 171 -8.63 8.75 3.78
CA LEU A 171 -7.70 8.60 2.66
C LEU A 171 -6.96 7.25 2.67
N SER A 172 -6.96 6.52 3.79
CA SER A 172 -6.46 5.15 3.83
C SER A 172 -7.33 4.18 3.02
N TYR A 173 -8.66 4.39 3.03
CA TYR A 173 -9.61 3.62 2.24
C TYR A 173 -9.44 3.94 0.76
N ALA A 174 -9.24 5.22 0.43
CA ALA A 174 -8.92 5.66 -0.93
C ALA A 174 -7.62 5.02 -1.46
N ALA A 175 -6.59 4.92 -0.61
CA ALA A 175 -5.34 4.27 -0.98
C ALA A 175 -5.52 2.77 -1.27
N GLY A 176 -6.30 2.07 -0.44
CA GLY A 176 -6.65 0.66 -0.65
C GLY A 176 -7.40 0.43 -1.95
N LEU A 177 -8.42 1.26 -2.21
CA LEU A 177 -9.19 1.21 -3.46
C LEU A 177 -8.36 1.56 -4.68
N SER A 178 -7.42 2.51 -4.57
CA SER A 178 -6.52 2.88 -5.66
C SER A 178 -5.62 1.71 -6.04
N LEU A 179 -5.02 1.02 -5.07
CA LEU A 179 -4.20 -0.17 -5.36
C LEU A 179 -5.06 -1.32 -5.87
N ALA A 180 -6.26 -1.54 -5.31
CA ALA A 180 -7.18 -2.57 -5.81
C ALA A 180 -7.55 -2.34 -7.29
N ARG A 181 -7.85 -1.10 -7.66
CA ARG A 181 -8.14 -0.71 -9.05
C ARG A 181 -6.97 -1.02 -9.97
N VAL A 182 -5.75 -0.68 -9.58
CA VAL A 182 -4.53 -0.97 -10.37
C VAL A 182 -4.29 -2.46 -10.53
N LEU A 183 -4.54 -3.26 -9.48
CA LEU A 183 -4.42 -4.72 -9.55
C LEU A 183 -5.39 -5.31 -10.60
N VAL A 184 -6.58 -4.75 -10.74
CA VAL A 184 -7.55 -5.18 -11.75
C VAL A 184 -7.19 -4.64 -13.14
N GLU A 185 -7.12 -3.31 -13.28
CA GLU A 185 -7.02 -2.64 -14.58
C GLU A 185 -5.63 -2.79 -15.24
N VAL A 186 -4.56 -2.79 -14.43
CA VAL A 186 -3.19 -2.81 -14.94
C VAL A 186 -2.58 -4.20 -14.82
N CYS A 187 -2.80 -4.88 -13.68
CA CYS A 187 -2.20 -6.20 -13.46
C CYS A 187 -3.05 -7.36 -14.00
N GLY A 188 -4.32 -7.12 -14.36
CA GLY A 188 -5.20 -8.09 -15.00
C GLY A 188 -5.74 -9.17 -14.06
N PHE A 189 -5.80 -8.91 -12.76
CA PHE A 189 -6.49 -9.80 -11.82
C PHE A 189 -7.99 -9.61 -11.90
N ASP A 190 -8.75 -10.67 -11.66
CA ASP A 190 -10.20 -10.56 -11.58
C ASP A 190 -10.61 -9.77 -10.33
N ASP A 191 -11.64 -8.94 -10.43
CA ASP A 191 -12.08 -8.06 -9.35
C ASP A 191 -12.40 -8.83 -8.05
N ALA A 192 -12.97 -10.03 -8.18
CA ALA A 192 -13.32 -10.93 -7.08
C ALA A 192 -12.10 -11.57 -6.39
N GLU A 193 -10.92 -11.55 -7.02
CA GLU A 193 -9.68 -12.07 -6.42
C GLU A 193 -8.98 -11.03 -5.54
N VAL A 194 -9.35 -9.75 -5.66
CA VAL A 194 -8.73 -8.62 -4.97
C VAL A 194 -9.51 -8.27 -3.71
N GLY A 195 -8.84 -8.36 -2.56
CA GLY A 195 -9.44 -8.09 -1.24
C GLY A 195 -8.71 -7.01 -0.46
N LEU A 196 -9.43 -6.31 0.40
CA LEU A 196 -8.91 -5.29 1.32
C LEU A 196 -9.10 -5.78 2.76
N LYS A 197 -8.00 -5.95 3.48
CA LYS A 197 -8.03 -6.29 4.90
C LYS A 197 -7.88 -5.03 5.72
N TRP A 198 -8.86 -4.80 6.60
CA TRP A 198 -8.84 -3.64 7.47
C TRP A 198 -7.60 -3.65 8.38
N PRO A 199 -6.96 -2.50 8.64
CA PRO A 199 -7.28 -1.19 8.09
C PRO A 199 -6.57 -0.84 6.78
N ASN A 200 -5.55 -1.59 6.36
CA ASN A 200 -4.54 -1.03 5.46
C ASN A 200 -3.74 -2.05 4.63
N ASP A 201 -4.22 -3.29 4.52
CA ASP A 201 -3.51 -4.33 3.76
C ASP A 201 -4.31 -4.74 2.51
N VAL A 202 -3.61 -4.99 1.41
CA VAL A 202 -4.21 -5.37 0.12
C VAL A 202 -3.81 -6.79 -0.25
N PHE A 203 -4.79 -7.57 -0.69
CA PHE A 203 -4.68 -9.01 -0.94
C PHE A 203 -5.10 -9.37 -2.36
N VAL A 204 -4.47 -10.40 -2.90
CA VAL A 204 -4.87 -11.08 -4.14
C VAL A 204 -4.89 -12.59 -3.88
N ARG A 205 -5.98 -13.28 -4.22
CA ARG A 205 -6.16 -14.73 -3.99
C ARG A 205 -5.81 -15.16 -2.54
N GLY A 206 -6.24 -14.33 -1.58
CA GLY A 206 -6.01 -14.56 -0.15
C GLY A 206 -4.56 -14.38 0.34
N ALA A 207 -3.64 -13.90 -0.49
CA ALA A 207 -2.27 -13.57 -0.10
C ALA A 207 -2.05 -12.06 -0.01
N LYS A 208 -1.32 -11.61 1.00
CA LYS A 208 -0.97 -10.20 1.16
C LYS A 208 0.03 -9.77 0.08
N ILE A 209 -0.34 -8.76 -0.69
CA ILE A 209 0.48 -8.19 -1.76
C ILE A 209 1.04 -6.84 -1.35
N GLY A 210 0.27 -6.03 -0.64
CA GLY A 210 0.67 -4.68 -0.29
C GLY A 210 0.28 -4.26 1.11
N GLY A 211 1.00 -3.27 1.62
CA GLY A 211 0.74 -2.62 2.88
C GLY A 211 0.77 -1.10 2.72
N LEU A 212 -0.15 -0.43 3.39
CA LEU A 212 -0.32 1.02 3.33
C LEU A 212 0.02 1.64 4.68
N LEU A 213 0.67 2.80 4.66
CA LEU A 213 1.03 3.55 5.85
C LEU A 213 0.68 5.02 5.64
N LEU A 214 -0.21 5.55 6.47
CA LEU A 214 -0.58 6.96 6.45
C LEU A 214 0.01 7.68 7.64
N GLU A 215 0.69 8.78 7.33
CA GLU A 215 1.37 9.66 8.27
C GLU A 215 1.11 11.11 7.88
N THR A 216 1.33 12.03 8.81
CA THR A 216 1.15 13.47 8.59
C THR A 216 2.39 14.22 9.01
N ALA A 217 2.67 15.30 8.28
CA ALA A 217 3.62 16.32 8.68
C ALA A 217 3.06 17.69 8.32
N ALA A 218 3.78 18.74 8.70
CA ALA A 218 3.55 20.08 8.22
C ALA A 218 4.85 20.65 7.66
N THR A 219 4.74 21.51 6.66
CA THR A 219 5.85 22.34 6.18
C THR A 219 6.30 23.33 7.25
N PRO A 220 7.47 23.97 7.14
CA PRO A 220 7.88 25.06 8.04
C PRO A 220 6.86 26.19 8.15
N GLN A 221 6.06 26.40 7.10
CA GLN A 221 5.01 27.41 7.03
C GLN A 221 3.69 26.94 7.69
N GLY A 222 3.67 25.75 8.29
CA GLY A 222 2.49 25.19 8.95
C GLY A 222 1.46 24.60 8.00
N VAL A 223 1.77 24.47 6.70
CA VAL A 223 0.86 23.82 5.74
C VAL A 223 0.89 22.31 6.01
N PRO A 224 -0.24 21.69 6.41
CA PRO A 224 -0.27 20.27 6.71
C PRO A 224 -0.24 19.45 5.42
N ALA A 225 0.38 18.27 5.48
CA ALA A 225 0.52 17.34 4.38
C ALA A 225 0.32 15.89 4.86
N LEU A 226 -0.24 15.08 3.99
CA LEU A 226 -0.36 13.63 4.16
C LEU A 226 0.79 12.95 3.42
N VAL A 227 1.43 11.98 4.07
CA VAL A 227 2.37 11.03 3.46
C VAL A 227 1.72 9.66 3.46
N LEU A 228 1.44 9.13 2.26
CA LEU A 228 0.97 7.77 2.04
C LEU A 228 2.13 6.91 1.55
N GLY A 229 2.73 6.14 2.45
CA GLY A 229 3.64 5.05 2.10
C GLY A 229 2.87 3.83 1.57
N MET A 230 3.31 3.29 0.44
CA MET A 230 2.75 2.09 -0.16
C MET A 230 3.90 1.14 -0.56
N GLY A 231 3.87 -0.04 0.03
CA GLY A 231 4.73 -1.15 -0.34
C GLY A 231 3.94 -2.19 -1.13
N VAL A 232 4.48 -2.65 -2.27
CA VAL A 232 3.82 -3.68 -3.11
C VAL A 232 4.82 -4.75 -3.52
N ASN A 233 4.49 -6.00 -3.21
CA ASN A 233 5.25 -7.19 -3.58
C ASN A 233 5.06 -7.49 -5.08
N LEU A 234 5.96 -7.01 -5.94
CA LEU A 234 5.93 -7.31 -7.37
C LEU A 234 6.72 -8.58 -7.69
N ALA A 235 8.04 -8.56 -7.47
CA ALA A 235 8.91 -9.72 -7.74
C ALA A 235 9.05 -10.64 -6.52
N HIS A 236 9.10 -10.07 -5.32
CA HIS A 236 9.44 -10.78 -4.09
C HIS A 236 8.38 -10.56 -3.01
N ALA A 237 8.22 -11.52 -2.12
CA ALA A 237 7.41 -11.37 -0.93
C ALA A 237 8.14 -11.97 0.28
N PRO A 238 7.98 -11.39 1.47
CA PRO A 238 8.55 -11.96 2.68
C PRO A 238 7.81 -13.24 3.09
N GLN A 239 8.52 -14.16 3.73
CA GLN A 239 7.87 -15.22 4.49
C GLN A 239 7.26 -14.58 5.75
N LEU A 240 5.95 -14.76 5.97
CA LEU A 240 5.29 -14.30 7.18
C LEU A 240 5.18 -15.47 8.16
N GLU A 241 6.23 -15.71 8.94
CA GLU A 241 6.22 -16.76 9.96
C GLU A 241 5.22 -16.42 11.08
N GLY A 242 4.41 -17.40 11.49
CA GLY A 242 3.40 -17.23 12.55
C GLY A 242 2.20 -16.35 12.19
N ALA A 243 2.11 -15.82 10.96
CA ALA A 243 0.98 -15.00 10.54
C ALA A 243 -0.24 -15.85 10.15
N ALA A 244 -1.43 -15.31 10.44
CA ALA A 244 -2.72 -15.86 10.02
C ALA A 244 -2.92 -15.95 8.49
N TYR A 245 -2.05 -15.31 7.71
CA TYR A 245 -2.09 -15.27 6.27
C TYR A 245 -0.68 -15.24 5.69
N ARG A 246 -0.54 -15.69 4.45
CA ARG A 246 0.73 -15.60 3.70
C ARG A 246 0.85 -14.26 2.97
N ALA A 247 2.09 -13.83 2.71
CA ALA A 247 2.37 -12.85 1.67
C ALA A 247 2.74 -13.56 0.37
N GLU A 248 2.52 -12.91 -0.78
CA GLU A 248 2.95 -13.41 -2.08
C GLU A 248 3.30 -12.24 -3.00
N SER A 249 4.07 -12.50 -4.07
CA SER A 249 4.40 -11.50 -5.08
C SER A 249 3.48 -11.59 -6.29
N LEU A 250 3.20 -10.46 -6.92
CA LEU A 250 2.35 -10.42 -8.12
C LEU A 250 2.93 -11.26 -9.27
N CYS A 251 4.26 -11.33 -9.38
CA CYS A 251 4.96 -12.20 -10.33
C CYS A 251 4.61 -13.67 -10.14
N ARG A 252 4.56 -14.15 -8.90
CA ARG A 252 4.17 -15.53 -8.60
C ARG A 252 2.68 -15.78 -8.79
N LEU A 253 1.85 -14.73 -8.81
CA LEU A 253 0.43 -14.80 -9.09
C LEU A 253 0.07 -14.61 -10.58
N GLY A 254 1.06 -14.32 -11.44
CA GLY A 254 0.91 -14.27 -12.90
C GLY A 254 1.12 -12.90 -13.54
N TYR A 255 1.40 -11.85 -12.77
CA TYR A 255 1.74 -10.53 -13.32
C TYR A 255 3.24 -10.41 -13.56
N HIS A 256 3.64 -10.40 -14.84
CA HIS A 256 5.05 -10.26 -15.24
C HIS A 256 5.36 -8.92 -15.92
N GLY A 257 4.44 -7.95 -15.78
CA GLY A 257 4.61 -6.61 -16.36
C GLY A 257 5.66 -5.78 -15.61
N PRO A 258 6.09 -4.64 -16.19
CA PRO A 258 7.03 -3.74 -15.56
C PRO A 258 6.38 -2.95 -14.42
N GLU A 259 7.19 -2.29 -13.62
CA GLU A 259 6.75 -1.49 -12.47
C GLU A 259 6.10 -0.16 -12.89
N LYS A 260 6.62 0.45 -13.96
CA LYS A 260 6.19 1.77 -14.47
C LYS A 260 4.67 1.88 -14.71
N PRO A 261 3.99 0.95 -15.40
CA PRO A 261 2.53 1.00 -15.55
C PRO A 261 1.78 0.93 -14.22
N VAL A 262 2.27 0.15 -13.25
CA VAL A 262 1.66 0.04 -11.92
C VAL A 262 1.74 1.39 -11.21
N ILE A 263 2.90 2.05 -11.24
CA ILE A 263 3.08 3.36 -10.59
C ILE A 263 2.23 4.44 -11.25
N ARG A 264 2.19 4.48 -12.59
CA ARG A 264 1.34 5.42 -13.32
C ARG A 264 -0.14 5.20 -13.01
N GLY A 265 -0.59 3.95 -13.04
CA GLY A 265 -1.95 3.58 -12.66
C GLY A 265 -2.26 3.97 -11.21
N LEU A 266 -1.29 3.84 -10.29
CA LEU A 266 -1.46 4.24 -8.90
C LEU A 266 -1.64 5.75 -8.75
N ILE A 267 -0.85 6.56 -9.45
CA ILE A 267 -1.02 8.02 -9.46
C ILE A 267 -2.39 8.39 -10.00
N GLU A 268 -2.77 7.84 -11.16
CA GLU A 268 -4.06 8.13 -11.81
C GLU A 268 -5.25 7.68 -10.93
N ALA A 269 -5.16 6.50 -10.32
CA ALA A 269 -6.19 5.99 -9.42
C ALA A 269 -6.27 6.80 -8.13
N TRP A 270 -5.14 7.18 -7.54
CA TRP A 270 -5.08 8.03 -6.36
C TRP A 270 -5.69 9.40 -6.64
N ASP A 271 -5.28 10.05 -7.73
CA ASP A 271 -5.78 11.35 -8.17
C ASP A 271 -7.31 11.30 -8.40
N SER A 272 -7.80 10.24 -9.05
CA SER A 272 -9.23 10.04 -9.29
C SER A 272 -10.01 9.81 -8.01
N THR A 273 -9.50 8.98 -7.10
CA THR A 273 -10.22 8.57 -5.87
C THR A 273 -10.24 9.71 -4.84
N THR A 274 -9.18 10.53 -4.80
CA THR A 274 -9.05 11.65 -3.86
C THR A 274 -9.66 12.96 -4.37
N ALA A 275 -9.87 13.11 -5.67
CA ALA A 275 -10.48 14.32 -6.24
C ALA A 275 -11.87 14.65 -5.64
N GLY A 276 -12.64 13.62 -5.24
CA GLY A 276 -13.92 13.83 -4.54
C GLY A 276 -13.75 14.26 -3.09
N PHE A 277 -12.70 13.76 -2.43
CA PHE A 277 -12.37 14.04 -1.03
C PHE A 277 -11.95 15.50 -0.82
N ASP A 278 -11.11 16.02 -1.71
CA ASP A 278 -10.59 17.40 -1.65
C ASP A 278 -11.69 18.46 -1.92
N ARG A 279 -12.80 18.08 -2.57
CA ARG A 279 -13.88 19.02 -2.92
C ARG A 279 -14.83 19.37 -1.77
N MET A 280 -14.60 18.92 -0.54
CA MET A 280 -15.36 19.26 0.69
C MET A 280 -16.90 19.07 0.61
N GLN A 281 -17.42 18.40 -0.42
CA GLN A 281 -18.86 18.28 -0.68
C GLN A 281 -19.30 16.86 -1.03
N ALA A 282 -18.37 15.95 -1.36
CA ALA A 282 -18.74 14.57 -1.60
C ALA A 282 -18.89 13.85 -0.25
N PRO A 283 -20.03 13.18 0.02
CA PRO A 283 -20.14 12.32 1.18
C PRO A 283 -19.05 11.25 1.13
N ARG A 284 -18.48 10.88 2.28
CA ARG A 284 -17.50 9.78 2.38
C ARG A 284 -18.14 8.41 2.25
N THR A 285 -19.45 8.34 2.35
CA THR A 285 -20.24 7.10 2.31
C THR A 285 -19.95 6.21 1.09
N PRO A 286 -19.84 6.72 -0.15
CA PRO A 286 -19.44 5.90 -1.30
C PRO A 286 -18.06 5.29 -1.14
N LEU A 287 -17.09 6.03 -0.59
CA LEU A 287 -15.74 5.52 -0.34
C LEU A 287 -15.74 4.32 0.61
N PHE A 288 -16.48 4.43 1.73
CA PHE A 288 -16.57 3.32 2.69
C PHE A 288 -17.37 2.14 2.14
N ARG A 289 -18.42 2.39 1.35
CA ARG A 289 -19.21 1.35 0.68
C ARG A 289 -18.38 0.58 -0.35
N ASP A 290 -17.64 1.29 -1.20
CA ASP A 290 -16.78 0.69 -2.22
C ASP A 290 -15.66 -0.11 -1.57
N TRP A 291 -15.08 0.39 -0.47
CA TRP A 291 -14.09 -0.36 0.30
C TRP A 291 -14.70 -1.60 0.95
N GLN A 292 -15.89 -1.47 1.56
CA GLN A 292 -16.60 -2.59 2.19
C GLN A 292 -16.94 -3.70 1.18
N ALA A 293 -17.26 -3.35 -0.06
CA ALA A 293 -17.52 -4.32 -1.12
C ALA A 293 -16.30 -5.22 -1.41
N LYS A 294 -15.08 -4.78 -1.06
CA LYS A 294 -13.83 -5.54 -1.15
C LYS A 294 -13.33 -6.06 0.19
N ALA A 295 -14.07 -5.84 1.28
CA ALA A 295 -13.60 -6.13 2.61
C ALA A 295 -13.41 -7.64 2.85
N MET A 296 -12.21 -8.01 3.25
CA MET A 296 -11.95 -9.33 3.78
C MET A 296 -12.65 -9.51 5.13
N TYR A 297 -13.09 -10.74 5.40
CA TYR A 297 -13.70 -11.15 6.66
C TYR A 297 -15.07 -10.52 6.96
N LEU A 298 -15.69 -9.83 6.01
CA LEU A 298 -17.06 -9.35 6.18
C LEU A 298 -18.01 -10.52 6.46
N ASN A 299 -18.88 -10.34 7.45
CA ASN A 299 -19.80 -11.33 8.01
C ASN A 299 -19.13 -12.57 8.63
N GLN A 300 -17.83 -12.48 8.96
CA GLN A 300 -17.10 -13.55 9.62
C GLN A 300 -16.72 -13.17 11.06
N GLU A 301 -16.50 -14.18 11.88
CA GLU A 301 -15.99 -14.00 13.23
C GLU A 301 -14.49 -13.67 13.19
N ILE A 302 -14.14 -12.55 13.80
CA ILE A 302 -12.79 -12.00 13.80
C ILE A 302 -12.31 -11.72 15.21
N THR A 303 -10.99 -11.66 15.34
CA THR A 303 -10.30 -11.03 16.47
C THR A 303 -9.73 -9.69 16.04
N VAL A 304 -10.09 -8.63 16.74
CA VAL A 304 -9.48 -7.30 16.64
C VAL A 304 -8.42 -7.19 17.72
N ARG A 305 -7.15 -7.07 17.35
CA ARG A 305 -6.04 -6.81 18.27
C ARG A 305 -5.84 -5.29 18.41
N LEU A 306 -5.99 -4.77 19.63
CA LEU A 306 -5.88 -3.34 19.96
C LEU A 306 -4.52 -2.97 20.57
N GLY A 307 -3.84 -3.95 21.16
CA GLY A 307 -2.52 -3.80 21.78
C GLY A 307 -2.05 -5.13 22.38
N PRO A 308 -0.88 -5.16 23.05
CA PRO A 308 -0.39 -6.38 23.70
C PRO A 308 -1.42 -6.91 24.71
N GLY A 309 -1.84 -8.17 24.54
CA GLY A 309 -2.88 -8.82 25.35
C GLY A 309 -4.30 -8.27 25.17
N GLN A 310 -4.47 -7.09 24.57
CA GLN A 310 -5.78 -6.45 24.38
C GLN A 310 -6.38 -6.85 23.04
N HIS A 311 -7.45 -7.63 23.10
CA HIS A 311 -8.19 -8.07 21.92
C HIS A 311 -9.69 -8.07 22.17
N LYS A 312 -10.44 -7.95 21.09
CA LYS A 312 -11.90 -8.08 21.04
C LYS A 312 -12.29 -9.12 20.02
N THR A 313 -13.37 -9.85 20.25
CA THR A 313 -13.87 -10.88 19.33
C THR A 313 -15.32 -10.61 19.01
N GLY A 314 -15.71 -10.88 17.76
CA GLY A 314 -17.08 -10.69 17.31
C GLY A 314 -17.18 -10.82 15.80
N VAL A 315 -18.37 -10.59 15.25
CA VAL A 315 -18.60 -10.64 13.81
C VAL A 315 -18.34 -9.26 13.21
N PHE A 316 -17.49 -9.20 12.18
CA PHE A 316 -17.32 -7.98 11.38
C PHE A 316 -18.55 -7.79 10.49
N ILE A 317 -19.42 -6.84 10.81
CA ILE A 317 -20.71 -6.66 10.12
C ILE A 317 -20.72 -5.52 9.09
N GLY A 318 -19.62 -4.79 8.96
CA GLY A 318 -19.48 -3.70 8.00
C GLY A 318 -18.75 -2.49 8.59
N LEU A 319 -18.71 -1.41 7.83
CA LEU A 319 -18.16 -0.13 8.24
C LEU A 319 -19.29 0.84 8.56
N ASP A 320 -19.04 1.72 9.52
CA ASP A 320 -19.88 2.89 9.72
C ASP A 320 -19.77 3.83 8.51
N GLU A 321 -20.90 4.16 7.89
CA GLU A 321 -20.94 4.95 6.64
C GLU A 321 -20.52 6.42 6.81
N GLN A 322 -20.39 6.93 8.04
CA GLN A 322 -19.99 8.30 8.33
C GLN A 322 -18.54 8.40 8.79
N THR A 323 -18.12 7.48 9.65
CA THR A 323 -16.84 7.48 10.36
C THR A 323 -15.85 6.46 9.82
N GLY A 324 -16.29 5.50 9.01
CA GLY A 324 -15.45 4.41 8.48
C GLY A 324 -15.00 3.40 9.53
N ALA A 325 -15.46 3.51 10.78
CA ALA A 325 -15.12 2.57 11.85
C ALA A 325 -15.60 1.16 11.50
N LEU A 326 -14.81 0.14 11.85
CA LEU A 326 -15.22 -1.25 11.73
C LEU A 326 -16.32 -1.53 12.76
N LEU A 327 -17.48 -2.01 12.32
CA LEU A 327 -18.57 -2.39 13.20
C LEU A 327 -18.41 -3.86 13.61
N LEU A 328 -18.10 -4.07 14.88
CA LEU A 328 -17.94 -5.39 15.49
C LEU A 328 -19.21 -5.74 16.28
N ARG A 329 -19.91 -6.81 15.89
CA ARG A 329 -21.05 -7.33 16.66
C ARG A 329 -20.57 -8.40 17.64
N HIS A 330 -20.73 -8.13 18.93
CA HIS A 330 -20.39 -9.05 20.02
C HIS A 330 -21.43 -10.18 20.15
N SER A 331 -21.11 -11.20 20.96
CA SER A 331 -21.99 -12.37 21.18
C SER A 331 -23.30 -12.02 21.90
N ASP A 332 -23.33 -10.94 22.67
CA ASP A 332 -24.53 -10.40 23.32
C ASP A 332 -25.41 -9.56 22.37
N GLY A 333 -25.00 -9.43 21.11
CA GLY A 333 -25.70 -8.66 20.07
C GLY A 333 -25.36 -7.17 20.04
N THR A 334 -24.56 -6.66 20.97
CA THR A 334 -24.11 -5.26 20.96
C THR A 334 -23.20 -5.00 19.76
N ILE A 335 -23.31 -3.80 19.18
CA ILE A 335 -22.47 -3.35 18.07
C ILE A 335 -21.51 -2.29 18.58
N GLU A 336 -20.22 -2.52 18.40
CA GLU A 336 -19.16 -1.61 18.80
C GLU A 336 -18.39 -1.08 17.58
N PRO A 337 -18.25 0.25 17.42
CA PRO A 337 -17.37 0.84 16.43
C PRO A 337 -15.90 0.74 16.87
N ILE A 338 -15.07 0.13 16.01
CA ILE A 338 -13.65 -0.06 16.17
C ILE A 338 -12.89 0.82 15.18
N VAL A 339 -12.03 1.67 15.71
CA VAL A 339 -11.40 2.76 14.94
C VAL A 339 -9.89 2.55 14.71
N ALA A 340 -9.28 1.63 15.45
CA ALA A 340 -7.88 1.25 15.30
C ALA A 340 -7.68 -0.20 15.76
N GLY A 341 -6.69 -0.88 15.17
CA GLY A 341 -6.37 -2.26 15.50
C GLY A 341 -5.89 -3.06 14.28
N ASN A 342 -5.69 -4.35 14.47
CA ASN A 342 -5.40 -5.31 13.41
C ASN A 342 -6.39 -6.46 13.49
N VAL A 343 -6.98 -6.86 12.34
CA VAL A 343 -7.94 -7.96 12.28
C VAL A 343 -7.32 -9.24 11.74
N GLY A 344 -7.79 -10.36 12.30
CA GLY A 344 -7.57 -11.71 11.80
C GLY A 344 -8.78 -12.59 12.11
N LEU A 345 -8.90 -13.73 11.43
CA LEU A 345 -9.94 -14.71 11.72
C LEU A 345 -9.75 -15.29 13.13
N LEU A 346 -10.86 -15.56 13.82
CA LEU A 346 -10.80 -16.23 15.11
C LEU A 346 -10.08 -17.59 14.97
N GLY A 347 -9.13 -17.88 15.88
CA GLY A 347 -8.37 -19.13 15.87
C GLY A 347 -7.22 -19.21 14.84
N SER A 348 -6.99 -18.18 14.02
CA SER A 348 -5.79 -18.09 13.19
C SER A 348 -4.58 -17.70 14.06
N GLY A 349 -3.54 -18.54 14.04
CA GLY A 349 -2.28 -18.52 14.82
C GLY A 349 -1.92 -17.25 15.60
N SER A 350 -1.59 -17.45 16.88
CA SER A 350 -0.97 -16.48 17.79
C SER A 350 0.43 -16.08 17.30
N GLY A 351 0.50 -15.09 16.40
CA GLY A 351 1.71 -14.30 16.21
C GLY A 351 1.86 -13.36 17.40
N ASP A 352 2.59 -13.81 18.42
CA ASP A 352 3.10 -13.00 19.53
C ASP A 352 4.34 -12.20 19.12
#